data_AF-A0AAW0D6C6-F1
#
_entry.id   AF-A0AAW0D6C6-F1
#
_cell.length_a   1.000
_cell.length_b   1.000
_cell.length_c   1.000
_cell.angle_alpha   90.00
_cell.angle_beta   90.00
_cell.angle_gamma   90.00
#
_symmetry.space_group_name_H-M   'P 1'
#
loop_
_entity.id
_entity.type
_entity.pdbx_description
1 polymer ?
#
loop_
_entity_poly.entity_id
_entity_poly.type
_entity_poly.pdbx_seq_one_letter_code
_entity_poly.pdbx_strand_id
1 'polypeptide(L)'
;MMSVECVRYLDNPLSASRTAPGAPRWPSPAYSGLIGNVLPEFLSFSRFPPFPKPESTAAGQPFPSLSETHAYLREFASPLFARGCIRLNTQVLSVDELEGGRGWRVHMRCYRNAGFDEVEEIWDAVVVAVAFYDNPVFPPTPGVDELRRKDLGRHAQGWRGPEGYEGQRILVIGNANSGNDIAAQLATVAGSVFQSIRHPNFPGFPSLPDSRIARVAPVKEYTVCIVDSLEGNIRHVVDAHLTDNTVIPDLDCVLFGTGYLPFPDFISVSDAEDKLVPLVSTDISPPRVPSLHRYILYAHNPSLAFVGTAVACYTPLTIADICSTWLALAWSGAIAYPTDASTLLEFEQARLEAVAAGRRQMEAGFSNATEASSLVSYGVLGTFEEEFASALREEVVKARPELDEVLPRWNPERTAVREAMFDMKRAALELERERTRGTVAQ
;
A
#
# COMPACT_ATOMS: atom_id res chain seq x y z
N MET A 1 -3.39 -28.36 22.08
CA MET A 1 -3.94 -27.00 22.12
C MET A 1 -2.76 -26.04 22.22
N MET A 2 -2.19 -25.66 21.08
CA MET A 2 -1.18 -24.59 21.04
C MET A 2 -1.94 -23.28 21.15
N SER A 3 -1.59 -22.48 22.17
CA SER A 3 -2.11 -21.14 22.38
C SER A 3 -1.90 -20.31 21.11
N VAL A 4 -2.95 -19.67 20.63
CA VAL A 4 -2.92 -18.67 19.57
C VAL A 4 -1.87 -17.63 19.95
N GLU A 5 -0.68 -17.73 19.34
CA GLU A 5 0.35 -16.70 19.44
C GLU A 5 -0.29 -15.38 19.02
N CYS A 6 -0.14 -14.36 19.84
CA CYS A 6 -0.73 -13.04 19.64
C CYS A 6 -0.27 -12.48 18.29
N VAL A 7 -1.15 -12.55 17.31
CA VAL A 7 -0.91 -12.13 15.94
C VAL A 7 -0.95 -10.61 15.89
N ARG A 8 0.22 -9.96 15.96
CA ARG A 8 0.34 -8.51 16.13
C ARG A 8 -0.26 -7.66 14.99
N TYR A 9 -0.49 -8.21 13.79
CA TYR A 9 -1.19 -7.46 12.75
C TYR A 9 -2.70 -7.34 12.99
N LEU A 10 -3.27 -8.14 13.90
CA LEU A 10 -4.63 -7.99 14.42
C LEU A 10 -4.69 -7.07 15.64
N ASP A 11 -3.54 -6.55 16.12
CA ASP A 11 -3.55 -5.59 17.22
C ASP A 11 -4.34 -4.36 16.77
N ASN A 12 -5.42 -4.08 17.49
CA ASN A 12 -6.15 -2.83 17.31
C ASN A 12 -5.25 -1.69 17.83
N PRO A 13 -4.86 -0.71 17.00
CA PRO A 13 -4.05 0.44 17.42
C PRO A 13 -4.69 1.23 18.56
N LEU A 14 -6.01 1.14 18.69
CA LEU A 14 -6.80 1.80 19.73
C LEU A 14 -6.95 0.95 21.01
N SER A 15 -6.55 -0.33 21.01
CA SER A 15 -6.65 -1.21 22.18
C SER A 15 -5.32 -1.35 22.91
N ALA A 16 -5.33 -1.28 24.24
CA ALA A 16 -4.14 -1.53 25.05
C ALA A 16 -3.82 -3.04 25.12
N SER A 17 -3.04 -3.57 24.16
CA SER A 17 -2.42 -4.90 24.27
C SER A 17 -1.29 -4.93 25.32
N ARG A 18 -0.96 -6.12 25.84
CA ARG A 18 0.00 -6.43 26.93
C ARG A 18 1.48 -6.24 26.55
N THR A 19 1.82 -5.22 25.77
CA THR A 19 3.23 -4.87 25.51
C THR A 19 3.83 -4.17 26.73
N ALA A 20 5.12 -4.34 26.96
CA ALA A 20 5.82 -3.65 28.03
C ALA A 20 5.62 -2.12 27.91
N PRO A 21 5.45 -1.39 29.03
CA PRO A 21 5.33 0.06 29.01
C PRO A 21 6.52 0.70 28.29
N GLY A 22 6.27 1.48 27.23
CA GLY A 22 7.29 2.28 26.54
C GLY A 22 7.81 1.76 25.20
N ALA A 23 7.43 0.57 24.73
CA ALA A 23 7.73 0.14 23.36
C ALA A 23 6.71 0.75 22.36
N PRO A 24 7.15 1.34 21.23
CA PRO A 24 6.25 1.83 20.19
C PRO A 24 5.47 0.68 19.53
N ARG A 25 4.39 1.05 18.86
CA ARG A 25 3.53 0.13 18.12
C ARG A 25 3.49 0.54 16.66
N TRP A 26 3.56 -0.46 15.79
CA TRP A 26 3.40 -0.31 14.34
C TRP A 26 2.20 -1.13 13.91
N PRO A 27 0.99 -0.56 14.05
CA PRO A 27 -0.23 -1.26 13.68
C PRO A 27 -0.25 -1.50 12.17
N SER A 28 -0.61 -2.71 11.76
CA SER A 28 -0.81 -3.02 10.34
C SER A 28 -2.07 -2.31 9.81
N PRO A 29 -2.09 -1.89 8.53
CA PRO A 29 -3.33 -1.50 7.85
C PRO A 29 -4.27 -2.68 7.55
N ALA A 30 -3.79 -3.91 7.73
CA ALA A 30 -4.63 -5.10 7.59
C ALA A 30 -5.74 -5.11 8.66
N TYR A 31 -6.87 -5.72 8.32
CA TYR A 31 -8.07 -5.72 9.15
C TYR A 31 -8.66 -7.12 9.26
N SER A 32 -9.52 -7.33 10.27
CA SER A 32 -10.10 -8.64 10.54
C SER A 32 -10.97 -9.11 9.36
N GLY A 33 -10.85 -10.37 8.97
CA GLY A 33 -11.62 -10.90 7.83
C GLY A 33 -11.12 -10.46 6.46
N LEU A 34 -10.00 -9.71 6.36
CA LEU A 34 -9.41 -9.35 5.07
C LEU A 34 -9.12 -10.60 4.23
N ILE A 35 -9.72 -10.63 3.05
CA ILE A 35 -9.39 -11.55 1.97
C ILE A 35 -8.65 -10.77 0.89
N GLY A 36 -7.48 -11.29 0.49
CA GLY A 36 -6.65 -10.68 -0.54
C GLY A 36 -7.38 -10.49 -1.88
N ASN A 37 -6.71 -9.80 -2.79
CA ASN A 37 -7.18 -9.50 -4.15
C ASN A 37 -6.18 -9.98 -5.22
N VAL A 38 -5.23 -10.83 -4.84
CA VAL A 38 -4.18 -11.38 -5.70
C VAL A 38 -4.20 -12.91 -5.58
N LEU A 39 -4.18 -13.62 -6.71
CA LEU A 39 -4.21 -15.09 -6.73
C LEU A 39 -2.90 -15.69 -6.16
N PRO A 40 -2.96 -16.91 -5.59
CA PRO A 40 -1.82 -17.62 -5.01
C PRO A 40 -0.55 -17.66 -5.89
N GLU A 41 -0.71 -17.88 -7.19
CA GLU A 41 0.42 -17.93 -8.15
C GLU A 41 1.23 -16.63 -8.26
N PHE A 42 0.61 -15.48 -7.94
CA PHE A 42 1.27 -14.17 -7.92
C PHE A 42 1.76 -13.77 -6.52
N LEU A 43 1.50 -14.62 -5.52
CA LEU A 43 1.95 -14.50 -4.13
C LEU A 43 3.06 -15.51 -3.80
N SER A 44 3.74 -16.04 -4.81
CA SER A 44 4.81 -17.02 -4.64
C SER A 44 6.18 -16.40 -4.89
N PHE A 45 7.18 -16.74 -4.06
CA PHE A 45 8.59 -16.39 -4.28
C PHE A 45 9.30 -17.49 -5.09
N SER A 46 10.21 -17.09 -5.98
CA SER A 46 11.09 -18.02 -6.68
C SER A 46 11.96 -18.82 -5.70
N ARG A 47 12.23 -20.09 -6.04
CA ARG A 47 12.98 -21.04 -5.20
C ARG A 47 12.39 -21.30 -3.80
N PHE A 48 11.16 -20.88 -3.55
CA PHE A 48 10.36 -21.26 -2.39
C PHE A 48 9.14 -22.07 -2.87
N PRO A 49 8.56 -22.97 -2.04
CA PRO A 49 7.33 -23.64 -2.41
C PRO A 49 6.25 -22.64 -2.87
N PRO A 50 5.48 -22.97 -3.92
CA PRO A 50 4.36 -22.14 -4.34
C PRO A 50 3.39 -21.90 -3.19
N PHE A 51 2.70 -20.76 -3.24
CA PHE A 51 1.66 -20.44 -2.29
C PHE A 51 0.62 -21.57 -2.27
N PRO A 52 0.29 -22.16 -1.10
CA PRO A 52 -0.65 -23.25 -0.99
C PRO A 52 -2.01 -22.88 -1.56
N LYS A 53 -2.75 -23.84 -2.13
CA LYS A 53 -4.14 -23.59 -2.49
C LYS A 53 -4.89 -23.15 -1.22
N PRO A 54 -5.59 -21.99 -1.23
CA PRO A 54 -6.28 -21.51 -0.05
C PRO A 54 -7.26 -22.56 0.49
N GLU A 55 -7.17 -22.83 1.79
CA GLU A 55 -8.07 -23.71 2.54
C GLU A 55 -9.34 -22.95 2.97
N SER A 56 -9.28 -21.61 3.04
CA SER A 56 -10.38 -20.70 3.41
C SER A 56 -11.60 -20.72 2.48
N THR A 57 -11.70 -21.71 1.60
CA THR A 57 -12.83 -21.93 0.70
C THR A 57 -14.09 -22.36 1.47
N ALA A 58 -14.83 -21.38 1.98
CA ALA A 58 -16.23 -21.36 1.61
C ALA A 58 -16.27 -21.46 0.07
N ALA A 59 -16.88 -22.50 -0.50
CA ALA A 59 -16.78 -22.85 -1.92
C ALA A 59 -16.78 -21.60 -2.84
N GLY A 60 -15.79 -21.38 -3.70
CA GLY A 60 -15.78 -20.21 -4.60
C GLY A 60 -15.05 -18.95 -4.12
N GLN A 61 -14.22 -19.03 -3.07
CA GLN A 61 -13.25 -17.97 -2.71
C GLN A 61 -11.83 -18.35 -3.23
N PRO A 62 -11.34 -17.77 -4.35
CA PRO A 62 -10.04 -18.14 -4.91
C PRO A 62 -8.85 -17.35 -4.32
N PHE A 63 -9.12 -16.33 -3.50
CA PHE A 63 -8.08 -15.48 -2.92
C PHE A 63 -7.74 -15.88 -1.49
N PRO A 64 -6.45 -15.85 -1.09
CA PRO A 64 -6.06 -16.19 0.27
C PRO A 64 -6.54 -15.15 1.27
N SER A 65 -6.88 -15.63 2.46
CA SER A 65 -7.11 -14.82 3.65
C SER A 65 -5.81 -14.19 4.14
N LEU A 66 -5.96 -13.17 5.00
CA LEU A 66 -4.85 -12.56 5.73
C LEU A 66 -4.04 -13.60 6.54
N SER A 67 -4.71 -14.55 7.18
CA SER A 67 -4.05 -15.60 7.99
C SER A 67 -3.23 -16.56 7.13
N GLU A 68 -3.75 -16.98 5.97
CA GLU A 68 -3.01 -17.82 5.03
C GLU A 68 -1.80 -17.09 4.44
N THR A 69 -1.98 -15.82 4.07
CA THR A 69 -0.89 -14.97 3.56
C THR A 69 0.20 -14.79 4.61
N HIS A 70 -0.18 -14.52 5.86
CA HIS A 70 0.77 -14.41 6.95
C HIS A 70 1.52 -15.72 7.22
N ALA A 71 0.82 -16.86 7.21
CA ALA A 71 1.44 -18.17 7.40
C ALA A 71 2.53 -18.42 6.34
N TYR A 72 2.22 -18.16 5.08
CA TYR A 72 3.18 -18.28 3.97
C TYR A 72 4.42 -17.38 4.17
N LEU A 73 4.21 -16.09 4.45
CA LEU A 73 5.32 -15.14 4.65
C LEU A 73 6.19 -15.52 5.86
N ARG A 74 5.58 -16.05 6.92
CA ARG A 74 6.30 -16.53 8.10
C ARG A 74 7.15 -17.75 7.79
N GLU A 75 6.65 -18.69 6.99
CA GLU A 75 7.43 -19.84 6.54
C GLU A 75 8.60 -19.42 5.64
N PHE A 76 8.35 -18.49 4.71
CA PHE A 76 9.41 -17.91 3.88
C PHE A 76 10.51 -17.24 4.72
N ALA A 77 10.14 -16.48 5.75
CA ALA A 77 11.09 -15.76 6.59
C ALA A 77 11.78 -16.63 7.66
N SER A 78 11.19 -17.77 8.05
CA SER A 78 11.68 -18.63 9.15
C SER A 78 13.17 -19.03 9.02
N PRO A 79 13.67 -19.48 7.85
CA PRO A 79 15.09 -19.77 7.68
C PRO A 79 16.00 -18.55 7.83
N LEU A 80 15.52 -17.34 7.50
CA LEU A 80 16.28 -16.09 7.66
C LEU A 80 16.38 -15.69 9.14
N PHE A 81 15.31 -15.89 9.91
CA PHE A 81 15.34 -15.75 11.37
C PHE A 81 16.31 -16.75 12.01
N ALA A 82 16.24 -18.03 11.60
CA ALA A 82 17.11 -19.06 12.14
C ALA A 82 18.61 -18.80 11.88
N ARG A 83 18.94 -18.14 10.76
CA ARG A 83 20.31 -17.72 10.42
C ARG A 83 20.74 -16.41 11.08
N GLY A 84 19.85 -15.72 11.80
CA GLY A 84 20.15 -14.42 12.39
C GLY A 84 20.25 -13.28 11.38
N CYS A 85 19.68 -13.43 10.18
CA CYS A 85 19.70 -12.41 9.13
C CYS A 85 18.73 -11.24 9.39
N ILE A 86 17.79 -11.38 10.35
CA ILE A 86 16.77 -10.38 10.66
C ILE A 86 16.87 -10.00 12.14
N ARG A 87 17.07 -8.71 12.43
CA ARG A 87 17.01 -8.15 13.78
C ARG A 87 15.60 -7.61 14.04
N LEU A 88 14.89 -8.21 14.99
CA LEU A 88 13.55 -7.79 15.39
C LEU A 88 13.59 -6.74 16.50
N ASN A 89 12.51 -5.97 16.65
CA ASN A 89 12.39 -4.89 17.63
C ASN A 89 13.49 -3.82 17.49
N THR A 90 13.95 -3.58 16.27
CA THR A 90 14.92 -2.54 15.92
C THR A 90 14.27 -1.57 14.94
N GLN A 91 14.17 -0.31 15.33
CA GLN A 91 13.69 0.77 14.48
C GLN A 91 14.89 1.51 13.90
N VAL A 92 14.95 1.67 12.59
CA VAL A 92 15.88 2.60 11.94
C VAL A 92 15.33 4.02 12.10
N LEU A 93 16.16 4.93 12.62
CA LEU A 93 15.82 6.33 12.87
C LEU A 93 16.38 7.24 11.79
N SER A 94 17.60 6.99 11.32
CA SER A 94 18.19 7.66 10.17
C SER A 94 19.10 6.74 9.37
N VAL A 95 19.22 7.04 8.08
CA VAL A 95 20.16 6.49 7.12
C VAL A 95 20.79 7.67 6.41
N ASP A 96 22.02 8.00 6.80
CA ASP A 96 22.71 9.20 6.34
C ASP A 96 23.93 8.81 5.51
N GLU A 97 24.01 9.32 4.29
CA GLU A 97 25.16 9.13 3.42
C GLU A 97 26.44 9.71 4.05
N LEU A 98 27.54 8.94 4.01
CA LEU A 98 28.84 9.39 4.48
C LEU A 98 29.64 10.03 3.35
N GLU A 99 30.26 11.19 3.64
CA GLU A 99 31.12 11.91 2.69
C GLU A 99 32.18 11.00 2.05
N GLY A 100 32.51 11.30 0.79
CA GLY A 100 33.57 10.61 0.06
C GLY A 100 33.25 9.14 -0.25
N GLY A 101 31.97 8.77 -0.29
CA GLY A 101 31.53 7.42 -0.64
C GLY A 101 31.87 6.37 0.42
N ARG A 102 31.98 6.76 1.70
CA ARG A 102 32.35 5.86 2.81
C ARG A 102 31.19 4.98 3.31
N GLY A 103 30.11 4.87 2.54
CA GLY A 103 28.91 4.11 2.89
C GLY A 103 27.87 4.96 3.62
N TRP A 104 27.15 4.32 4.54
CA TRP A 104 25.95 4.85 5.17
C TRP A 104 26.05 4.72 6.68
N ARG A 105 25.78 5.81 7.39
CA ARG A 105 25.55 5.78 8.83
C ARG A 105 24.09 5.43 9.07
N VAL A 106 23.85 4.36 9.81
CA VAL A 106 22.51 3.90 10.16
C VAL A 106 22.34 4.04 11.68
N HIS A 107 21.49 4.98 12.09
CA HIS A 107 21.12 5.17 13.50
C HIS A 107 19.85 4.37 13.79
N MET A 108 19.91 3.56 14.84
CA MET A 108 18.86 2.62 15.20
C MET A 108 18.51 2.70 16.67
N ARG A 109 17.25 2.37 16.97
CA ARG A 109 16.74 2.14 18.31
C ARG A 109 16.37 0.67 18.48
N CYS A 110 17.07 -0.01 19.37
CA CYS A 110 16.88 -1.42 19.68
C CYS A 110 16.05 -1.56 20.97
N TYR A 111 14.78 -1.92 20.82
CA TYR A 111 13.85 -2.05 21.94
C TYR A 111 14.08 -3.33 22.75
N ARG A 112 14.03 -3.20 24.08
CA ARG A 112 14.10 -4.31 25.04
C ARG A 112 12.82 -4.35 25.88
N ASN A 113 12.70 -5.35 26.74
CA ASN A 113 11.54 -5.49 27.64
C ASN A 113 11.33 -4.25 28.54
N ALA A 114 12.38 -3.47 28.82
CA ALA A 114 12.29 -2.16 29.44
C ALA A 114 13.27 -1.21 28.75
N GLY A 115 12.74 -0.19 28.07
CA GLY A 115 13.54 0.82 27.38
C GLY A 115 14.11 0.38 26.02
N PHE A 116 15.11 1.12 25.57
CA PHE A 116 15.80 0.89 24.31
C PHE A 116 17.27 1.29 24.42
N ASP A 117 18.10 0.70 23.57
CA ASP A 117 19.44 1.20 23.30
C ASP A 117 19.45 1.95 21.96
N GLU A 118 20.26 2.99 21.87
CA GLU A 118 20.58 3.62 20.59
C GLU A 118 21.90 3.06 20.07
N VAL A 119 21.90 2.66 18.81
CA VAL A 119 23.02 2.01 18.14
C VAL A 119 23.28 2.73 16.83
N GLU A 120 24.54 3.01 16.54
CA GLU A 120 24.99 3.51 15.25
C GLU A 120 25.87 2.44 14.59
N GLU A 121 25.59 2.12 13.34
CA GLU A 121 26.39 1.21 12.53
C GLU A 121 26.74 1.87 11.19
N ILE A 122 27.89 1.51 10.63
CA ILE A 122 28.30 1.93 9.28
C ILE A 122 28.13 0.73 8.35
N TRP A 123 27.47 0.96 7.22
CA TRP A 123 27.20 -0.05 6.20
C TRP A 123 27.70 0.39 4.84
N ASP A 124 28.29 -0.52 4.07
CA ASP A 124 28.77 -0.21 2.71
C ASP A 124 27.62 0.08 1.75
N ALA A 125 26.46 -0.54 1.98
CA ALA A 125 25.27 -0.42 1.14
C ALA A 125 23.98 -0.59 1.98
N VAL A 126 22.89 0.01 1.52
CA VAL A 126 21.58 -0.04 2.18
C VAL A 126 20.50 -0.39 1.17
N VAL A 127 19.64 -1.35 1.52
CA VAL A 127 18.40 -1.64 0.80
C VAL A 127 17.21 -1.22 1.64
N VAL A 128 16.40 -0.32 1.12
CA VAL A 128 15.18 0.17 1.76
C VAL A 128 14.00 -0.67 1.29
N ALA A 129 13.38 -1.39 2.22
CA ALA A 129 12.29 -2.32 1.96
C ALA A 129 11.07 -2.06 2.86
N VAL A 130 10.77 -0.79 3.15
CA VAL A 130 9.67 -0.36 4.04
C VAL A 130 8.30 -0.26 3.35
N ALA A 131 8.21 -0.63 2.07
CA ALA A 131 6.99 -0.60 1.25
C ALA A 131 6.30 0.80 1.21
N PHE A 132 4.99 0.83 0.91
CA PHE A 132 4.20 2.04 0.60
C PHE A 132 3.16 2.44 1.64
N TYR A 133 2.74 1.54 2.53
CA TYR A 133 1.40 1.60 3.14
C TYR A 133 1.36 2.15 4.58
N ASP A 134 2.38 2.89 4.98
CA ASP A 134 2.48 3.45 6.33
C ASP A 134 2.12 4.94 6.42
N ASN A 135 2.18 5.68 5.31
CA ASN A 135 1.94 7.12 5.27
C ASN A 135 0.59 7.46 4.61
N PRO A 136 -0.51 7.59 5.37
CA PRO A 136 -1.85 7.80 4.81
C PRO A 136 -1.98 9.17 4.15
N VAL A 137 -2.67 9.22 3.00
CA VAL A 137 -2.97 10.48 2.30
C VAL A 137 -4.33 10.99 2.70
N PHE A 138 -4.39 12.22 3.20
CA PHE A 138 -5.63 12.97 3.32
C PHE A 138 -5.68 14.04 2.22
N PRO A 139 -6.81 14.20 1.51
CA PRO A 139 -6.92 15.22 0.48
C PRO A 139 -6.89 16.61 1.13
N PRO A 140 -6.35 17.64 0.46
CA PRO A 140 -6.31 19.02 0.95
C PRO A 140 -7.69 19.71 0.83
N THR A 141 -8.76 19.00 1.16
CA THR A 141 -10.14 19.51 1.11
C THR A 141 -10.41 20.32 2.40
N PRO A 142 -10.95 21.55 2.31
CA PRO A 142 -11.32 22.34 3.48
C PRO A 142 -12.18 21.54 4.48
N GLY A 143 -11.87 21.65 5.77
CA GLY A 143 -12.56 20.94 6.86
C GLY A 143 -11.95 19.58 7.26
N VAL A 144 -11.06 19.00 6.44
CA VAL A 144 -10.43 17.69 6.73
C VAL A 144 -9.64 17.67 8.04
N ASP A 145 -8.90 18.72 8.37
CA ASP A 145 -8.16 18.76 9.63
C ASP A 145 -9.08 18.87 10.85
N GLU A 146 -10.24 19.51 10.70
CA GLU A 146 -11.21 19.64 11.79
C GLU A 146 -11.91 18.32 12.08
N LEU A 147 -12.42 17.64 11.05
CA LEU A 147 -13.04 16.32 11.20
C LEU A 147 -12.06 15.28 11.78
N ARG A 148 -10.76 15.35 11.42
CA ARG A 148 -9.73 14.48 12.01
C ARG A 148 -9.54 14.76 13.50
N ARG A 149 -9.44 16.04 13.89
CA ARG A 149 -9.28 16.44 15.30
C ARG A 149 -10.46 16.02 16.18
N LYS A 150 -11.65 15.88 15.57
CA LYS A 150 -12.89 15.44 16.23
C LYS A 150 -13.15 13.93 16.14
N ASP A 151 -12.22 13.16 15.59
CA ASP A 151 -12.37 11.71 15.32
C ASP A 151 -13.58 11.35 14.42
N LEU A 152 -14.01 12.30 13.59
CA LEU A 152 -15.06 12.11 12.58
C LEU A 152 -14.47 11.71 11.23
N GLY A 153 -13.16 11.84 11.03
CA GLY A 153 -12.48 11.44 9.80
C GLY A 153 -11.36 10.44 10.04
N ARG A 154 -11.44 9.28 9.40
CA ARG A 154 -10.48 8.18 9.57
C ARG A 154 -9.98 7.66 8.23
N HIS A 155 -8.68 7.36 8.15
CA HIS A 155 -8.12 6.72 6.95
C HIS A 155 -8.36 5.21 6.97
N ALA A 156 -8.39 4.58 5.79
CA ALA A 156 -8.52 3.13 5.63
C ALA A 156 -7.44 2.32 6.39
N GLN A 157 -6.29 2.93 6.71
CA GLN A 157 -5.25 2.34 7.58
C GLN A 157 -5.79 1.95 8.97
N GLY A 158 -6.76 2.72 9.48
CA GLY A 158 -7.42 2.47 10.76
C GLY A 158 -8.67 1.58 10.66
N TRP A 159 -9.05 1.12 9.46
CA TRP A 159 -10.21 0.25 9.29
C TRP A 159 -10.00 -1.09 10.01
N ARG A 160 -10.99 -1.57 10.74
CA ARG A 160 -10.91 -2.86 11.47
C ARG A 160 -12.06 -3.82 11.19
N GLY A 161 -13.04 -3.37 10.44
CA GLY A 161 -14.26 -4.11 10.15
C GLY A 161 -15.48 -3.19 10.26
N PRO A 162 -16.64 -3.66 9.82
CA PRO A 162 -17.89 -2.91 9.84
C PRO A 162 -18.54 -2.81 11.23
N GLU A 163 -18.09 -3.60 12.22
CA GLU A 163 -18.65 -3.60 13.56
C GLU A 163 -18.55 -2.22 14.23
N GLY A 164 -19.65 -1.76 14.84
CA GLY A 164 -19.74 -0.45 15.49
C GLY A 164 -20.22 0.68 14.57
N TYR A 165 -20.51 0.39 13.30
CA TYR A 165 -21.10 1.33 12.34
C TYR A 165 -22.61 1.15 12.15
N GLU A 166 -23.26 0.37 13.01
CA GLU A 166 -24.68 0.02 12.88
C GLU A 166 -25.57 1.27 12.87
N GLY A 167 -26.43 1.38 11.85
CA GLY A 167 -27.37 2.50 11.71
C GLY A 167 -26.74 3.86 11.39
N GLN A 168 -25.40 3.97 11.32
CA GLN A 168 -24.71 5.23 11.06
C GLN A 168 -24.80 5.67 9.60
N ARG A 169 -24.63 6.98 9.37
CA ARG A 169 -24.53 7.61 8.05
C ARG A 169 -23.07 7.86 7.74
N ILE A 170 -22.52 7.11 6.78
CA ILE A 170 -21.08 7.08 6.52
C ILE A 170 -20.78 7.56 5.12
N LEU A 171 -19.76 8.41 4.98
CA LEU A 171 -19.22 8.83 3.70
C LEU A 171 -17.85 8.20 3.46
N VAL A 172 -17.71 7.41 2.40
CA VAL A 172 -16.45 6.82 1.95
C VAL A 172 -15.88 7.67 0.82
N ILE A 173 -14.63 8.09 0.94
CA ILE A 173 -13.90 8.84 -0.08
C ILE A 173 -13.01 7.89 -0.87
N GLY A 174 -13.25 7.79 -2.19
CA GLY A 174 -12.45 6.97 -3.11
C GLY A 174 -13.08 5.62 -3.46
N ASN A 175 -12.66 5.10 -4.61
CA ASN A 175 -13.20 3.89 -5.25
C ASN A 175 -12.12 2.95 -5.83
N ALA A 176 -10.91 3.01 -5.26
CA ALA A 176 -9.92 1.95 -5.43
C ALA A 176 -10.25 0.75 -4.51
N ASN A 177 -9.32 -0.22 -4.39
CA ASN A 177 -9.50 -1.43 -3.57
C ASN A 177 -10.08 -1.13 -2.18
N SER A 178 -9.40 -0.33 -1.34
CA SER A 178 -9.85 -0.07 0.03
C SER A 178 -11.21 0.62 0.12
N GLY A 179 -11.45 1.64 -0.73
CA GLY A 179 -12.71 2.37 -0.74
C GLY A 179 -13.90 1.49 -1.12
N ASN A 180 -13.75 0.63 -2.14
CA ASN A 180 -14.80 -0.29 -2.56
C ASN A 180 -15.07 -1.37 -1.51
N ASP A 181 -14.03 -1.90 -0.88
CA ASP A 181 -14.15 -2.97 0.11
C ASP A 181 -14.82 -2.48 1.40
N ILE A 182 -14.39 -1.31 1.92
CA ILE A 182 -15.01 -0.65 3.06
C ILE A 182 -16.48 -0.33 2.77
N ALA A 183 -16.79 0.26 1.61
CA ALA A 183 -18.17 0.57 1.25
C ALA A 183 -19.06 -0.69 1.15
N ALA A 184 -18.53 -1.79 0.61
CA ALA A 184 -19.25 -3.05 0.50
C ALA A 184 -19.52 -3.69 1.88
N GLN A 185 -18.55 -3.67 2.79
CA GLN A 185 -18.72 -4.17 4.16
C GLN A 185 -19.72 -3.30 4.94
N LEU A 186 -19.60 -1.97 4.86
CA LEU A 186 -20.52 -1.04 5.50
C LEU A 186 -21.96 -1.18 5.01
N ALA A 187 -22.16 -1.46 3.73
CA ALA A 187 -23.51 -1.65 3.17
C ALA A 187 -24.30 -2.75 3.90
N THR A 188 -23.62 -3.68 4.59
CA THR A 188 -24.28 -4.75 5.35
C THR A 188 -24.81 -4.32 6.73
N VAL A 189 -24.29 -3.23 7.33
CA VAL A 189 -24.61 -2.83 8.71
C VAL A 189 -25.01 -1.35 8.89
N ALA A 190 -24.48 -0.45 8.07
CA ALA A 190 -24.67 0.98 8.20
C ALA A 190 -26.09 1.40 7.78
N GLY A 191 -26.59 2.49 8.35
CA GLY A 191 -27.90 3.03 8.00
C GLY A 191 -27.90 3.68 6.61
N SER A 192 -26.80 4.32 6.21
CA SER A 192 -26.60 4.85 4.86
C SER A 192 -25.11 4.90 4.51
N VAL A 193 -24.77 4.50 3.29
CA VAL A 193 -23.40 4.57 2.78
C VAL A 193 -23.38 5.48 1.55
N PHE A 194 -22.61 6.56 1.64
CA PHE A 194 -22.30 7.42 0.51
C PHE A 194 -20.88 7.13 0.06
N GLN A 195 -20.63 7.07 -1.25
CA GLN A 195 -19.29 6.89 -1.81
C GLN A 195 -18.98 8.05 -2.76
N SER A 196 -18.10 8.95 -2.34
CA SER A 196 -17.65 10.07 -3.17
C SER A 196 -16.59 9.60 -4.16
N ILE A 197 -16.89 9.72 -5.44
CA ILE A 197 -16.04 9.24 -6.54
C ILE A 197 -15.84 10.35 -7.57
N ARG A 198 -14.67 10.35 -8.23
CA ARG A 198 -14.33 11.34 -9.26
C ARG A 198 -14.57 10.83 -10.68
N HIS A 199 -14.50 9.52 -10.84
CA HIS A 199 -14.69 8.79 -12.08
C HIS A 199 -15.27 7.42 -11.76
N PRO A 200 -15.86 6.71 -12.75
CA PRO A 200 -16.25 5.32 -12.59
C PRO A 200 -15.09 4.43 -12.15
N ASN A 201 -15.42 3.27 -11.60
CA ASN A 201 -14.42 2.31 -11.11
C ASN A 201 -13.59 1.79 -12.29
N PHE A 202 -12.28 1.75 -12.10
CA PHE A 202 -11.39 1.07 -13.05
C PHE A 202 -11.69 -0.43 -13.05
N PRO A 203 -11.58 -1.12 -14.20
CA PRO A 203 -11.80 -2.57 -14.27
C PRO A 203 -10.98 -3.37 -13.25
N GLY A 204 -9.75 -2.91 -12.96
CA GLY A 204 -8.84 -3.50 -11.97
C GLY A 204 -9.23 -3.30 -10.50
N PHE A 205 -10.32 -2.59 -10.21
CA PHE A 205 -10.86 -2.43 -8.86
C PHE A 205 -12.29 -2.94 -8.80
N PRO A 206 -12.45 -4.26 -8.66
CA PRO A 206 -13.76 -4.87 -8.47
C PRO A 206 -14.52 -4.17 -7.36
N SER A 207 -15.77 -3.85 -7.66
CA SER A 207 -16.71 -3.27 -6.70
C SER A 207 -18.02 -4.01 -6.84
N LEU A 208 -18.68 -4.29 -5.72
CA LEU A 208 -20.04 -4.77 -5.74
C LEU A 208 -21.01 -3.58 -5.81
N PRO A 209 -21.80 -3.44 -6.89
CA PRO A 209 -22.93 -2.53 -6.86
C PRO A 209 -23.92 -3.00 -5.80
N ASP A 210 -24.29 -2.11 -4.89
CA ASP A 210 -25.32 -2.33 -3.89
C ASP A 210 -26.20 -1.09 -3.82
N SER A 211 -27.53 -1.28 -3.80
CA SER A 211 -28.49 -0.17 -3.76
C SER A 211 -28.38 0.68 -2.48
N ARG A 212 -27.72 0.16 -1.45
CA ARG A 212 -27.43 0.86 -0.19
C ARG A 212 -26.21 1.79 -0.28
N ILE A 213 -25.42 1.68 -1.35
CA ILE A 213 -24.27 2.55 -1.62
C ILE A 213 -24.68 3.61 -2.63
N ALA A 214 -24.88 4.83 -2.15
CA ALA A 214 -25.15 5.99 -2.99
C ALA A 214 -23.84 6.59 -3.48
N ARG A 215 -23.58 6.51 -4.79
CA ARG A 215 -22.45 7.23 -5.41
C ARG A 215 -22.78 8.71 -5.51
N VAL A 216 -21.86 9.54 -5.05
CA VAL A 216 -22.05 11.00 -4.96
C VAL A 216 -20.87 11.73 -5.58
N ALA A 217 -21.09 13.01 -5.91
CA ALA A 217 -20.06 13.88 -6.47
C ALA A 217 -18.87 14.06 -5.52
N PRO A 218 -17.72 14.53 -6.04
CA PRO A 218 -16.57 14.90 -5.22
C PRO A 218 -16.95 15.89 -4.11
N VAL A 219 -16.34 15.74 -2.93
CA VAL A 219 -16.51 16.69 -1.83
C VAL A 219 -15.70 17.95 -2.10
N LYS A 220 -16.36 19.10 -2.00
CA LYS A 220 -15.77 20.43 -2.10
C LYS A 220 -15.25 20.92 -0.75
N GLU A 221 -16.02 20.73 0.32
CA GLU A 221 -15.67 21.12 1.70
C GLU A 221 -16.50 20.34 2.72
N TYR A 222 -15.99 20.28 3.96
CA TYR A 222 -16.67 19.69 5.10
C TYR A 222 -16.96 20.74 6.17
N THR A 223 -18.13 20.64 6.79
CA THR A 223 -18.51 21.46 7.95
C THR A 223 -18.76 20.53 9.15
N VAL A 224 -18.06 20.76 10.26
CA VAL A 224 -18.37 20.04 11.51
C VAL A 224 -19.51 20.75 12.23
N CYS A 225 -20.60 20.03 12.41
CA CYS A 225 -21.81 20.52 13.04
C CYS A 225 -21.95 19.95 14.45
N ILE A 226 -22.69 20.67 15.30
CA ILE A 226 -23.10 20.20 16.63
C ILE A 226 -24.61 19.99 16.56
N VAL A 227 -25.04 18.79 16.95
CA VAL A 227 -26.46 18.46 17.08
C VAL A 227 -26.77 18.11 18.54
N ASP A 228 -27.86 18.67 19.04
CA ASP A 228 -28.38 18.35 20.36
C ASP A 228 -28.96 16.93 20.32
N SER A 229 -28.38 16.02 21.09
CA SER A 229 -29.04 14.73 21.29
C SER A 229 -30.24 14.90 22.23
N LEU A 230 -31.25 14.05 22.03
CA LEU A 230 -32.45 13.99 22.87
C LEU A 230 -32.14 13.73 24.37
N GLU A 231 -30.92 13.30 24.68
CA GLU A 231 -30.45 12.98 26.04
C GLU A 231 -29.56 14.09 26.65
N GLY A 232 -29.41 15.25 25.99
CA GLY A 232 -28.60 16.36 26.48
C GLY A 232 -27.09 16.21 26.27
N ASN A 233 -26.64 15.18 25.55
CA ASN A 233 -25.25 15.04 25.13
C ASN A 233 -25.02 15.77 23.80
N ILE A 234 -23.90 16.49 23.70
CA ILE A 234 -23.45 17.12 22.45
C ILE A 234 -22.91 16.03 21.52
N ARG A 235 -23.49 15.88 20.34
CA ARG A 235 -22.96 15.01 19.28
C ARG A 235 -22.38 15.88 18.17
N HIS A 236 -21.18 15.54 17.73
CA HIS A 236 -20.61 16.14 16.53
C HIS A 236 -20.97 15.29 15.31
N VAL A 237 -21.35 15.95 14.22
CA VAL A 237 -21.62 15.34 12.91
C VAL A 237 -20.93 16.15 11.83
N VAL A 238 -20.90 15.63 10.60
CA VAL A 238 -20.26 16.29 9.46
C VAL A 238 -21.29 16.51 8.35
N ASP A 239 -21.35 17.72 7.84
CA ASP A 239 -22.01 18.01 6.58
C ASP A 239 -20.95 18.03 5.47
N ALA A 240 -21.17 17.26 4.41
CA ALA A 240 -20.30 17.25 3.24
C ALA A 240 -20.95 18.05 2.10
N HIS A 241 -20.32 19.14 1.68
CA HIS A 241 -20.75 19.95 0.55
C HIS A 241 -20.06 19.46 -0.72
N LEU A 242 -20.83 19.06 -1.73
CA LEU A 242 -20.30 18.44 -2.93
C LEU A 242 -20.11 19.45 -4.06
N THR A 243 -19.32 19.09 -5.07
CA THR A 243 -19.03 19.96 -6.22
C THR A 243 -20.24 20.24 -7.12
N ASP A 244 -21.28 19.42 -7.05
CA ASP A 244 -22.55 19.62 -7.77
C ASP A 244 -23.56 20.47 -6.98
N ASN A 245 -23.12 21.09 -5.88
CA ASN A 245 -23.90 21.89 -4.93
C ASN A 245 -24.92 21.09 -4.10
N THR A 246 -24.87 19.75 -4.14
CA THR A 246 -25.61 18.94 -3.16
C THR A 246 -24.91 18.94 -1.81
N VAL A 247 -25.68 18.75 -0.74
CA VAL A 247 -25.16 18.61 0.63
C VAL A 247 -25.61 17.27 1.18
N ILE A 248 -24.68 16.54 1.78
CA ILE A 248 -24.97 15.33 2.55
C ILE A 248 -24.86 15.72 4.03
N PRO A 249 -26.00 15.95 4.71
CA PRO A 249 -25.97 16.36 6.10
C PRO A 249 -25.85 15.18 7.05
N ASP A 250 -25.47 15.50 8.28
CA ASP A 250 -25.54 14.62 9.45
C ASP A 250 -24.79 13.29 9.25
N LEU A 251 -23.56 13.36 8.72
CA LEU A 251 -22.67 12.21 8.64
C LEU A 251 -22.03 11.95 9.99
N ASP A 252 -22.02 10.69 10.39
CA ASP A 252 -21.39 10.24 11.63
C ASP A 252 -19.88 10.11 11.48
N CYS A 253 -19.42 9.74 10.28
CA CYS A 253 -18.02 9.58 10.00
C CYS A 253 -17.72 9.68 8.49
N VAL A 254 -16.52 10.15 8.18
CA VAL A 254 -15.92 10.16 6.85
C VAL A 254 -14.72 9.20 6.84
N LEU A 255 -14.75 8.21 5.95
CA LEU A 255 -13.71 7.21 5.78
C LEU A 255 -12.91 7.47 4.50
N PHE A 256 -11.62 7.73 4.64
CA PHE A 256 -10.72 8.06 3.55
C PHE A 256 -10.04 6.81 3.00
N GLY A 257 -10.47 6.34 1.83
CA GLY A 257 -9.83 5.30 1.03
C GLY A 257 -8.86 5.87 -0.01
N THR A 258 -8.09 6.88 0.38
CA THR A 258 -7.32 7.78 -0.51
C THR A 258 -5.86 7.38 -0.72
N GLY A 259 -5.45 6.24 -0.19
CA GLY A 259 -4.14 5.64 -0.45
C GLY A 259 -3.03 6.21 0.43
N TYR A 260 -1.78 6.01 -0.02
CA TYR A 260 -0.59 6.26 0.78
C TYR A 260 0.53 6.89 -0.05
N LEU A 261 1.54 7.46 0.61
CA LEU A 261 2.75 8.00 -0.02
C LEU A 261 4.00 7.15 0.26
N PRO A 262 4.84 6.89 -0.76
CA PRO A 262 6.20 6.37 -0.52
C PRO A 262 7.07 7.49 0.05
N PHE A 263 7.18 7.55 1.37
CA PHE A 263 7.84 8.65 2.06
C PHE A 263 8.80 8.12 3.15
N PRO A 264 9.96 7.53 2.75
CA PRO A 264 11.02 7.16 3.67
C PRO A 264 11.82 8.40 4.09
N ASP A 265 11.27 9.19 4.99
CA ASP A 265 11.81 10.48 5.46
C ASP A 265 13.04 10.37 6.38
N PHE A 266 13.43 9.16 6.75
CA PHE A 266 14.61 8.85 7.54
C PHE A 266 15.89 8.76 6.71
N ILE A 267 15.85 9.03 5.40
CA ILE A 267 17.00 8.89 4.51
C ILE A 267 17.51 10.26 4.09
N SER A 268 18.80 10.48 4.30
CA SER A 268 19.49 11.68 3.86
C SER A 268 20.66 11.33 2.95
N VAL A 269 20.80 12.06 1.85
CA VAL A 269 21.81 11.89 0.80
C VAL A 269 22.65 13.15 0.65
N SER A 270 23.83 13.02 0.05
CA SER A 270 24.69 14.17 -0.22
C SER A 270 24.20 14.93 -1.45
N ASP A 271 24.10 16.25 -1.33
CA ASP A 271 23.85 17.14 -2.47
C ASP A 271 25.16 17.42 -3.26
N ALA A 272 25.08 18.32 -4.25
CA ALA A 272 26.22 18.67 -5.09
C ALA A 272 27.34 19.42 -4.33
N GLU A 273 27.08 19.88 -3.11
CA GLU A 273 28.03 20.56 -2.22
C GLU A 273 28.48 19.67 -1.04
N ASP A 274 28.26 18.35 -1.15
CA ASP A 274 28.51 17.35 -0.10
C ASP A 274 27.74 17.62 1.22
N LYS A 275 26.61 18.34 1.14
CA LYS A 275 25.74 18.56 2.30
C LYS A 275 24.66 17.50 2.35
N LEU A 276 24.41 17.03 3.57
CA LEU A 276 23.38 16.05 3.83
C LEU A 276 21.99 16.69 3.73
N VAL A 277 21.16 16.19 2.82
CA VAL A 277 19.78 16.65 2.56
C VAL A 277 18.80 15.48 2.57
N PRO A 278 17.53 15.67 2.97
CA PRO A 278 16.52 14.61 2.88
C PRO A 278 16.33 14.13 1.44
N LEU A 279 16.33 12.81 1.22
CA LEU A 279 16.10 12.23 -0.10
C LEU A 279 14.68 12.48 -0.61
N VAL A 280 13.70 12.50 0.29
CA VAL A 280 12.29 12.77 -0.02
C VAL A 280 11.81 14.02 0.67
N SER A 281 10.94 14.78 0.00
CA SER A 281 10.27 15.94 0.57
C SER A 281 8.83 16.03 0.06
N THR A 282 7.98 16.74 0.79
CA THR A 282 6.57 16.97 0.42
C THR A 282 6.41 17.85 -0.83
N ASP A 283 7.48 18.54 -1.23
CA ASP A 283 7.47 19.46 -2.37
C ASP A 283 7.77 18.75 -3.70
N ILE A 284 8.15 17.46 -3.66
CA ILE A 284 8.39 16.65 -4.85
C ILE A 284 7.08 16.38 -5.57
N SER A 285 6.98 16.86 -6.82
CA SER A 285 5.82 16.62 -7.69
C SER A 285 6.22 15.90 -8.99
N PRO A 286 5.52 14.82 -9.39
CA PRO A 286 4.58 14.06 -8.58
C PRO A 286 5.27 13.40 -7.37
N PRO A 287 4.56 13.13 -6.26
CA PRO A 287 5.12 12.50 -5.07
C PRO A 287 5.76 11.14 -5.39
N ARG A 288 7.02 10.96 -4.98
CA ARG A 288 7.85 9.77 -5.22
C ARG A 288 9.14 9.80 -4.40
N VAL A 289 9.84 8.67 -4.35
CA VAL A 289 11.29 8.65 -4.12
C VAL A 289 11.98 9.06 -5.43
N PRO A 290 12.75 10.16 -5.47
CA PRO A 290 13.34 10.68 -6.70
C PRO A 290 14.62 9.92 -7.08
N SER A 291 15.06 10.13 -8.32
CA SER A 291 16.38 9.72 -8.82
C SER A 291 16.63 8.22 -8.76
N LEU A 292 15.62 7.39 -9.04
CA LEU A 292 15.76 5.94 -9.06
C LEU A 292 15.88 5.37 -10.47
N HIS A 293 16.95 4.63 -10.72
CA HIS A 293 17.08 3.77 -11.89
C HIS A 293 16.26 2.50 -11.69
N ARG A 294 15.30 2.28 -12.60
CA ARG A 294 14.39 1.12 -12.61
C ARG A 294 13.65 0.91 -11.28
N TYR A 295 13.40 1.99 -10.52
CA TYR A 295 12.87 1.94 -9.15
C TYR A 295 13.70 1.16 -8.13
N ILE A 296 14.93 0.77 -8.48
CA ILE A 296 15.79 -0.07 -7.66
C ILE A 296 16.98 0.74 -7.15
N LEU A 297 17.84 1.26 -8.02
CA LEU A 297 19.11 1.88 -7.63
C LEU A 297 18.97 3.40 -7.53
N TYR A 298 19.49 4.01 -6.47
CA TYR A 298 19.63 5.45 -6.40
C TYR A 298 20.74 5.92 -7.36
N ALA A 299 20.39 6.84 -8.26
CA ALA A 299 21.24 7.19 -9.40
C ALA A 299 22.54 7.89 -9.00
N HIS A 300 22.52 8.68 -7.92
CA HIS A 300 23.69 9.44 -7.48
C HIS A 300 24.63 8.61 -6.58
N ASN A 301 24.11 7.60 -5.89
CA ASN A 301 24.90 6.63 -5.14
C ASN A 301 24.25 5.23 -5.21
N PRO A 302 24.68 4.35 -6.13
CA PRO A 302 24.08 3.02 -6.32
C PRO A 302 24.28 2.02 -5.18
N SER A 303 24.98 2.39 -4.10
CA SER A 303 25.00 1.60 -2.86
C SER A 303 23.72 1.77 -2.04
N LEU A 304 22.86 2.74 -2.38
CA LEU A 304 21.48 2.82 -1.89
C LEU A 304 20.53 2.22 -2.92
N ALA A 305 19.67 1.32 -2.46
CA ALA A 305 18.66 0.69 -3.28
C ALA A 305 17.30 0.59 -2.58
N PHE A 306 16.25 0.35 -3.37
CA PHE A 306 14.87 0.24 -2.94
C PHE A 306 14.25 -1.05 -3.49
N VAL A 307 13.51 -1.77 -2.65
CA VAL A 307 12.72 -2.93 -3.07
C VAL A 307 11.32 -2.80 -2.47
N GLY A 308 10.30 -2.75 -3.31
CA GLY A 308 8.89 -2.64 -2.87
C GLY A 308 8.46 -1.25 -2.38
N THR A 309 9.37 -0.34 -2.02
CA THR A 309 9.06 1.04 -1.57
C THR A 309 8.81 2.03 -2.70
N ALA A 310 9.31 1.77 -3.91
CA ALA A 310 9.26 2.72 -5.02
C ALA A 310 8.19 2.40 -6.08
N VAL A 311 7.62 1.19 -6.05
CA VAL A 311 6.52 0.76 -6.92
C VAL A 311 5.32 0.11 -6.20
N ALA A 312 4.11 0.55 -6.52
CA ALA A 312 2.86 -0.20 -6.40
C ALA A 312 2.59 -1.00 -7.68
N CYS A 313 2.21 -2.27 -7.52
CA CYS A 313 2.04 -3.22 -8.62
C CYS A 313 0.90 -4.21 -8.32
N TYR A 314 0.46 -4.95 -9.34
CA TYR A 314 -0.57 -5.99 -9.21
C TYR A 314 -0.03 -7.26 -8.55
N THR A 315 1.26 -7.56 -8.74
CA THR A 315 1.88 -8.82 -8.31
C THR A 315 3.07 -8.58 -7.36
N PRO A 316 2.82 -8.04 -6.15
CA PRO A 316 3.85 -7.45 -5.30
C PRO A 316 4.99 -8.39 -4.91
N LEU A 317 4.70 -9.66 -4.60
CA LEU A 317 5.76 -10.60 -4.21
C LEU A 317 6.64 -10.96 -5.41
N THR A 318 6.05 -11.16 -6.59
CA THR A 318 6.84 -11.52 -7.79
C THR A 318 7.65 -10.35 -8.34
N ILE A 319 7.16 -9.12 -8.19
CA ILE A 319 7.94 -7.92 -8.53
C ILE A 319 9.08 -7.70 -7.54
N ALA A 320 8.83 -7.85 -6.23
CA ALA A 320 9.90 -7.75 -5.24
C ALA A 320 10.99 -8.83 -5.44
N ASP A 321 10.57 -10.05 -5.80
CA ASP A 321 11.47 -11.17 -6.08
C ASP A 321 12.39 -10.90 -7.28
N ILE A 322 11.84 -10.45 -8.41
CA ILE A 322 12.68 -10.14 -9.59
C ILE A 322 13.57 -8.91 -9.36
N CYS A 323 13.06 -7.86 -8.71
CA CYS A 323 13.85 -6.67 -8.39
C CYS A 323 15.01 -7.00 -7.43
N SER A 324 14.75 -7.78 -6.38
CA SER A 324 15.80 -8.17 -5.43
C SER A 324 16.83 -9.13 -6.05
N THR A 325 16.39 -10.04 -6.93
CA THR A 325 17.30 -10.92 -7.69
C THR A 325 18.20 -10.12 -8.62
N TRP A 326 17.62 -9.18 -9.39
CA TRP A 326 18.39 -8.30 -10.27
C TRP A 326 19.39 -7.47 -9.47
N LEU A 327 18.97 -6.86 -8.36
CA LEU A 327 19.84 -6.06 -7.49
C LEU A 327 21.00 -6.88 -6.93
N ALA A 328 20.74 -8.10 -6.44
CA ALA A 328 21.79 -8.97 -5.92
C ALA A 328 22.83 -9.32 -7.00
N LEU A 329 22.40 -9.58 -8.23
CA LEU A 329 23.29 -9.85 -9.34
C LEU A 329 24.05 -8.60 -9.79
N ALA A 330 23.40 -7.43 -9.80
CA ALA A 330 24.02 -6.15 -10.08
C ALA A 330 25.15 -5.85 -9.08
N TRP A 331 24.87 -5.88 -7.78
CA TRP A 331 25.87 -5.61 -6.74
C TRP A 331 26.97 -6.67 -6.66
N SER A 332 26.70 -7.92 -7.07
CA SER A 332 27.75 -8.94 -7.19
C SER A 332 28.64 -8.78 -8.43
N GLY A 333 28.31 -7.85 -9.33
CA GLY A 333 29.00 -7.63 -10.61
C GLY A 333 28.61 -8.61 -11.72
N ALA A 334 27.62 -9.48 -11.51
CA ALA A 334 27.12 -10.43 -12.51
C ALA A 334 26.23 -9.77 -13.57
N ILE A 335 25.55 -8.68 -13.22
CA ILE A 335 24.85 -7.80 -14.16
C ILE A 335 25.54 -6.44 -14.14
N ALA A 336 25.99 -5.97 -15.29
CA ALA A 336 26.51 -4.61 -15.43
C ALA A 336 25.35 -3.62 -15.46
N TYR A 337 25.51 -2.49 -14.79
CA TYR A 337 24.61 -1.35 -14.83
C TYR A 337 25.42 -0.06 -15.05
N PRO A 338 24.81 1.01 -15.58
CA PRO A 338 25.50 2.28 -15.80
C PRO A 338 26.05 2.83 -14.48
N THR A 339 27.26 3.42 -14.52
CA THR A 339 27.88 4.04 -13.34
C THR A 339 27.74 5.55 -13.32
N ASP A 340 27.33 6.15 -14.43
CA ASP A 340 27.08 7.59 -14.52
C ASP A 340 25.64 7.90 -14.13
N ALA A 341 25.46 8.93 -13.29
CA ALA A 341 24.15 9.31 -12.79
C ALA A 341 23.21 9.76 -13.94
N SER A 342 23.74 10.38 -15.00
CA SER A 342 22.93 10.84 -16.14
C SER A 342 22.17 9.70 -16.82
N THR A 343 22.84 8.60 -17.15
CA THR A 343 22.20 7.44 -17.78
C THR A 343 21.30 6.69 -16.80
N LEU A 344 21.66 6.62 -15.51
CA LEU A 344 20.77 6.04 -14.50
C LEU A 344 19.44 6.81 -14.39
N LEU A 345 19.47 8.14 -14.52
CA LEU A 345 18.30 9.03 -14.44
C LEU A 345 17.37 8.96 -15.68
N GLU A 346 17.83 8.45 -16.82
CA GLU A 346 17.02 8.34 -18.05
C GLU A 346 15.71 7.57 -17.79
N PHE A 347 15.77 6.52 -16.96
CA PHE A 347 14.59 5.76 -16.58
C PHE A 347 13.53 6.62 -15.88
N GLU A 348 13.95 7.41 -14.88
CA GLU A 348 13.02 8.27 -14.15
C GLU A 348 12.43 9.35 -15.07
N GLN A 349 13.26 9.96 -15.93
CA GLN A 349 12.82 10.99 -16.87
C GLN A 349 11.75 10.44 -17.82
N ALA A 350 12.02 9.31 -18.48
CA ALA A 350 11.05 8.65 -19.36
C ALA A 350 9.75 8.29 -18.62
N ARG A 351 9.87 7.85 -17.36
CA ARG A 351 8.71 7.52 -16.54
C ARG A 351 7.87 8.75 -16.21
N LEU A 352 8.49 9.87 -15.85
CA LEU A 352 7.78 11.12 -15.57
C LEU A 352 7.04 11.64 -16.81
N GLU A 353 7.67 11.56 -17.97
CA GLU A 353 7.05 11.92 -19.26
C GLU A 353 5.83 11.05 -19.55
N ALA A 354 5.95 9.72 -19.38
CA ALA A 354 4.86 8.78 -19.58
C ALA A 354 3.69 9.04 -18.61
N VAL A 355 3.97 9.32 -17.34
CA VAL A 355 2.96 9.66 -16.33
C VAL A 355 2.26 10.97 -16.69
N ALA A 356 3.01 12.00 -17.09
CA ALA A 356 2.45 13.27 -17.53
C ALA A 356 1.56 13.11 -18.77
N ALA A 357 1.98 12.30 -19.74
CA ALA A 357 1.19 11.97 -20.92
C ALA A 357 -0.10 11.23 -20.57
N GLY A 358 -0.03 10.20 -19.72
CA GLY A 358 -1.20 9.44 -19.27
C GLY A 358 -2.20 10.30 -18.49
N ARG A 359 -1.73 11.26 -17.68
CA ARG A 359 -2.61 12.22 -16.98
C ARG A 359 -3.37 13.11 -17.96
N ARG A 360 -2.68 13.69 -18.95
CA ARG A 360 -3.32 14.51 -20.00
C ARG A 360 -4.39 13.72 -20.77
N GLN A 361 -4.13 12.44 -21.07
CA GLN A 361 -5.10 11.58 -21.74
C GLN A 361 -6.34 11.30 -20.88
N MET A 362 -6.14 11.03 -19.59
CA MET A 362 -7.24 10.85 -18.64
C MET A 362 -8.08 12.13 -18.49
N GLU A 363 -7.44 13.30 -18.35
CA GLU A 363 -8.11 14.60 -18.25
C GLU A 363 -8.92 14.93 -19.51
N ALA A 364 -8.42 14.59 -20.70
CA ALA A 364 -9.16 14.75 -21.95
C ALA A 364 -10.39 13.81 -22.06
N GLY A 365 -10.36 12.65 -21.39
CA GLY A 365 -11.46 11.68 -21.38
C GLY A 365 -12.55 11.95 -20.33
N PHE A 366 -12.26 12.78 -19.32
CA PHE A 366 -13.17 13.10 -18.22
C PHE A 366 -13.23 14.61 -18.02
N SER A 367 -14.38 15.23 -18.32
CA SER A 367 -14.56 16.69 -18.40
C SER A 367 -14.33 17.50 -17.11
N ASN A 368 -13.92 16.89 -16.00
CA ASN A 368 -13.71 17.55 -14.70
C ASN A 368 -12.59 16.91 -13.82
N ALA A 369 -11.62 16.20 -14.42
CA ALA A 369 -10.59 15.52 -13.65
C ALA A 369 -9.46 16.47 -13.21
N THR A 370 -9.65 17.26 -12.14
CA THR A 370 -8.52 17.89 -11.45
C THR A 370 -7.99 17.00 -10.33
N GLU A 371 -6.70 16.71 -10.43
CA GLU A 371 -5.74 16.32 -9.39
C GLU A 371 -6.15 15.30 -8.31
N ALA A 372 -5.56 14.09 -8.42
CA ALA A 372 -5.38 13.06 -7.38
C ALA A 372 -6.48 11.98 -7.18
N SER A 373 -6.75 11.19 -8.24
CA SER A 373 -7.05 9.74 -8.13
C SER A 373 -6.85 9.01 -9.46
N SER A 374 -5.99 9.50 -10.36
CA SER A 374 -5.61 8.69 -11.51
C SER A 374 -4.63 7.63 -11.03
N LEU A 375 -4.86 6.37 -11.39
CA LEU A 375 -3.86 5.30 -11.26
C LEU A 375 -2.56 5.58 -12.03
N VAL A 376 -2.50 6.74 -12.69
CA VAL A 376 -1.35 7.33 -13.35
C VAL A 376 -0.56 8.15 -12.32
N SER A 377 0.04 7.44 -11.37
CA SER A 377 1.04 7.97 -10.46
C SER A 377 2.41 7.38 -10.78
N TYR A 378 3.48 8.07 -10.37
CA TYR A 378 4.84 7.65 -10.66
C TYR A 378 5.09 6.21 -10.23
N GLY A 379 4.81 5.90 -8.96
CA GLY A 379 5.04 4.58 -8.39
C GLY A 379 4.10 3.48 -8.87
N VAL A 380 3.01 3.73 -9.59
CA VAL A 380 2.10 2.64 -10.01
C VAL A 380 2.54 2.04 -11.34
N LEU A 381 3.11 0.83 -11.35
CA LEU A 381 3.50 0.16 -12.60
C LEU A 381 2.31 -0.05 -13.52
N GLY A 382 1.17 -0.53 -12.99
CA GLY A 382 -0.03 -0.74 -13.80
C GLY A 382 0.26 -1.62 -15.03
N THR A 383 -0.09 -1.14 -16.21
CA THR A 383 0.14 -1.84 -17.49
C THR A 383 1.62 -1.96 -17.87
N PHE A 384 2.52 -1.17 -17.27
CA PHE A 384 3.97 -1.25 -17.51
C PHE A 384 4.63 -2.40 -16.74
N GLU A 385 3.90 -3.10 -15.87
CA GLU A 385 4.44 -4.17 -15.02
C GLU A 385 5.08 -5.31 -15.83
N GLU A 386 4.43 -5.73 -16.92
CA GLU A 386 4.92 -6.82 -17.78
C GLU A 386 6.25 -6.45 -18.43
N GLU A 387 6.31 -5.32 -19.13
CA GLU A 387 7.52 -4.85 -19.80
C GLU A 387 8.67 -4.65 -18.81
N PHE A 388 8.39 -4.00 -17.68
CA PHE A 388 9.37 -3.76 -16.63
C PHE A 388 9.98 -5.06 -16.08
N ALA A 389 9.13 -6.02 -15.72
CA ALA A 389 9.58 -7.27 -15.12
C ALA A 389 10.24 -8.21 -16.14
N SER A 390 9.74 -8.24 -17.39
CA SER A 390 10.36 -8.99 -18.48
C SER A 390 11.78 -8.49 -18.77
N ALA A 391 11.99 -7.18 -18.84
CA ALA A 391 13.32 -6.60 -19.05
C ALA A 391 14.31 -6.97 -17.93
N LEU A 392 13.87 -6.93 -16.66
CA LEU A 392 14.72 -7.37 -15.54
C LEU A 392 15.04 -8.86 -15.66
N ARG A 393 14.03 -9.68 -15.96
CA ARG A 393 14.16 -11.13 -16.11
C ARG A 393 15.14 -11.51 -17.20
N GLU A 394 15.11 -10.85 -18.36
CA GLU A 394 16.03 -11.12 -19.46
C GLU A 394 17.49 -10.95 -19.04
N GLU A 395 17.80 -9.86 -18.33
CA GLU A 395 19.15 -9.63 -17.81
C GLU A 395 19.56 -10.65 -16.74
N VAL A 396 18.63 -10.98 -15.83
CA VAL A 396 18.85 -11.99 -14.79
C VAL A 396 19.14 -13.36 -15.40
N VAL A 397 18.34 -13.81 -16.36
CA VAL A 397 18.51 -15.11 -17.02
C VAL A 397 19.76 -15.12 -17.90
N LYS A 398 20.10 -13.99 -18.55
CA LYS A 398 21.37 -13.87 -19.28
C LYS A 398 22.58 -14.02 -18.37
N ALA A 399 22.55 -13.42 -17.17
CA ALA A 399 23.62 -13.53 -16.19
C ALA A 399 23.66 -14.91 -15.50
N ARG A 400 22.48 -15.53 -15.29
CA ARG A 400 22.29 -16.81 -14.59
C ARG A 400 21.22 -17.66 -15.28
N PRO A 401 21.59 -18.42 -16.31
CA PRO A 401 20.63 -19.20 -17.11
C PRO A 401 19.80 -20.19 -16.28
N GLU A 402 20.34 -20.70 -15.17
CA GLU A 402 19.64 -21.62 -14.27
C GLU A 402 18.41 -20.99 -13.58
N LEU A 403 18.30 -19.66 -13.57
CA LEU A 403 17.15 -18.96 -13.01
C LEU A 403 15.92 -18.96 -13.96
N ASP A 404 16.09 -19.33 -15.23
CA ASP A 404 14.99 -19.40 -16.20
C ASP A 404 13.90 -20.41 -15.80
N GLU A 405 14.28 -21.45 -15.04
CA GLU A 405 13.41 -22.53 -14.59
C GLU A 405 12.53 -22.14 -13.39
N VAL A 406 12.98 -21.18 -12.57
CA VAL A 406 12.34 -20.83 -11.29
C VAL A 406 11.71 -19.44 -11.28
N LEU A 407 12.21 -18.54 -12.14
CA LEU A 407 11.66 -17.19 -12.23
C LEU A 407 10.38 -17.20 -13.07
N PRO A 408 9.31 -16.55 -12.58
CA PRO A 408 8.11 -16.39 -13.35
C PRO A 408 8.37 -15.76 -14.73
N ARG A 409 7.59 -16.15 -15.74
CA ARG A 409 7.64 -15.53 -17.08
C ARG A 409 6.54 -14.47 -17.16
N TRP A 410 6.89 -13.25 -17.54
CA TRP A 410 5.91 -12.19 -17.84
C TRP A 410 5.62 -12.26 -19.33
N ASN A 411 4.43 -12.75 -19.67
CA ASN A 411 3.98 -13.00 -21.03
C ASN A 411 2.46 -12.76 -21.15
N PRO A 412 1.90 -12.71 -22.36
CA PRO A 412 0.48 -12.46 -22.56
C PRO A 412 -0.44 -13.45 -21.83
N GLU A 413 -0.05 -14.73 -21.74
CA GLU A 413 -0.85 -15.73 -21.04
C GLU A 413 -0.95 -15.43 -19.55
N ARG A 414 0.17 -15.13 -18.89
CA ARG A 414 0.18 -14.78 -17.46
C ARG A 414 -0.49 -13.45 -17.20
N THR A 415 -0.35 -12.49 -18.11
CA THR A 415 -1.09 -11.22 -18.05
C THR A 415 -2.59 -11.45 -18.15
N ALA A 416 -3.06 -12.34 -19.03
CA ALA A 416 -4.47 -12.70 -19.09
C ALA A 416 -4.99 -13.31 -17.78
N VAL A 417 -4.19 -14.18 -17.13
CA VAL A 417 -4.57 -14.73 -15.81
C VAL A 417 -4.59 -13.64 -14.74
N ARG A 418 -3.59 -12.75 -14.73
CA ARG A 418 -3.51 -11.60 -13.81
C ARG A 418 -4.74 -10.69 -13.94
N GLU A 419 -5.19 -10.45 -15.16
CA GLU A 419 -6.35 -9.59 -15.43
C GLU A 419 -7.68 -10.28 -15.12
N ALA A 420 -7.78 -11.59 -15.39
CA ALA A 420 -8.95 -12.39 -15.03
C ALA A 420 -9.22 -12.42 -13.51
N MET A 421 -8.21 -12.14 -12.67
CA MET A 421 -8.38 -12.02 -11.21
C MET A 421 -9.48 -11.02 -10.83
N PHE A 422 -9.63 -9.93 -11.58
CA PHE A 422 -10.60 -8.89 -11.24
C PHE A 422 -12.04 -9.40 -11.35
N ASP A 423 -12.34 -10.16 -12.40
CA ASP A 423 -13.64 -10.79 -12.59
C ASP A 423 -13.86 -11.93 -11.59
N MET A 424 -12.82 -12.72 -11.30
CA MET A 424 -12.89 -13.73 -10.24
C MET A 424 -13.19 -13.11 -8.87
N LYS A 425 -12.56 -11.98 -8.55
CA LYS A 425 -12.81 -11.26 -7.28
C LYS A 425 -14.23 -10.74 -7.23
N ARG A 426 -14.75 -10.20 -8.33
CA ARG A 426 -16.16 -9.77 -8.42
C ARG A 426 -17.11 -10.94 -8.15
N ALA A 427 -16.91 -12.07 -8.83
CA ALA A 427 -17.75 -13.25 -8.65
C ALA A 427 -17.69 -13.79 -7.20
N ALA A 428 -16.50 -13.83 -6.60
CA ALA A 428 -16.33 -14.25 -5.20
C ALA A 428 -17.06 -13.31 -4.22
N LEU A 429 -17.01 -12.00 -4.47
CA LEU A 429 -17.73 -11.01 -3.67
C LEU A 429 -19.26 -11.15 -3.83
N GLU A 430 -19.76 -11.42 -5.05
CA GLU A 430 -21.19 -11.63 -5.31
C GLU A 430 -21.73 -12.85 -4.58
N LEU A 431 -20.98 -13.96 -4.62
CA LEU A 431 -21.30 -15.19 -3.91
C LEU A 431 -21.36 -14.97 -2.40
N GLU A 432 -20.44 -14.20 -1.84
CA GLU A 432 -20.44 -13.89 -0.41
C GLU A 432 -21.65 -13.05 -0.02
N ARG A 433 -22.04 -12.07 -0.85
CA ARG A 433 -23.25 -11.27 -0.63
C ARG A 433 -24.51 -12.15 -0.62
N GLU A 434 -24.60 -13.15 -1.50
CA GLU A 434 -25.73 -14.08 -1.55
C GLU A 434 -25.81 -14.96 -0.30
N ARG A 435 -24.67 -15.46 0.18
CA ARG A 435 -24.59 -16.22 1.44
C ARG A 435 -25.08 -15.41 2.62
N THR A 436 -24.58 -14.18 2.78
CA THR A 436 -24.98 -13.31 3.89
C THR A 436 -26.48 -13.01 3.85
N ARG A 437 -27.06 -12.79 2.66
CA ARG A 437 -28.52 -12.63 2.52
C ARG A 437 -29.31 -13.90 2.87
N GLY A 438 -28.81 -15.07 2.49
CA GLY A 438 -29.43 -16.36 2.80
C GLY A 438 -29.45 -16.68 4.29
N THR A 439 -28.39 -16.31 5.02
CA THR A 439 -28.27 -16.52 6.47
C THR A 439 -29.16 -15.56 7.27
N VAL A 440 -29.40 -14.34 6.79
CA VAL A 440 -30.28 -13.34 7.46
C VAL A 440 -31.78 -13.63 7.22
N ALA A 441 -32.11 -14.44 6.22
CA ALA A 441 -33.48 -14.82 5.89
C ALA A 441 -33.98 -16.09 6.65
N GLN A 442 -33.12 -16.74 7.42
CA GLN A 442 -33.43 -17.84 8.33
C GLN A 442 -33.40 -17.33 9.77
#